data_AF-S7ZDG6-F1
#
_entry.id   AF-S7ZDG6-F1
#
_cell.length_a   1.000
_cell.length_b   1.000
_cell.length_c   1.000
_cell.angle_alpha   90.00
_cell.angle_beta   90.00
_cell.angle_gamma   90.00
#
_symmetry.space_group_name_H-M   'P 1'
#
loop_
_entity.id
_entity.type
_entity.pdbx_description
1 polymer ?
#
loop_
_entity_poly.entity_id
_entity_poly.type
_entity_poly.pdbx_seq_one_letter_code
_entity_poly.pdbx_strand_id
1 'polypeptide(L)'
;MRLSSDRVILLICLAIGSVNALGLSCIKVASALVGRPTHLYNLFQTEICERGCQPTVPHWDLWTRNNSFVPAVRSIMMRMNIPHSENALFKMGDDVAAIIKVQCGPMLGDRHICADPGTLADFGNCFKRYFFKASLKYIPILLPMASDAACKEQYQYLQGNELWDETIPKNMREYARVCHKLEEARPAAPQEARAKPSTGREIHDDL
;
A
#
# COMPACT_ATOMS: atom_id res chain seq x y z
N MET A 1 3.97 -48.45 -34.29
CA MET A 1 3.48 -48.30 -32.91
C MET A 1 2.48 -47.16 -32.84
N ARG A 2 1.17 -47.45 -32.78
CA ARG A 2 0.15 -46.43 -32.53
C ARG A 2 0.06 -46.26 -31.01
N LEU A 3 0.55 -45.14 -30.47
CA LEU A 3 0.19 -44.78 -29.09
C LEU A 3 -1.32 -44.60 -29.08
N SER A 4 -2.04 -45.42 -28.31
CA SER A 4 -3.50 -45.27 -28.17
C SER A 4 -3.80 -43.85 -27.72
N SER A 5 -4.80 -43.22 -28.34
CA SER A 5 -5.29 -41.89 -27.98
C SER A 5 -5.54 -41.76 -26.47
N ASP A 6 -5.94 -42.86 -25.82
CA ASP A 6 -6.15 -42.94 -24.37
C ASP A 6 -4.89 -42.66 -23.55
N ARG A 7 -3.71 -43.09 -24.04
CA ARG A 7 -2.43 -42.85 -23.36
C ARG A 7 -1.97 -41.40 -23.48
N VAL A 8 -2.29 -40.75 -24.59
CA VAL A 8 -2.00 -39.32 -24.79
C VAL A 8 -2.91 -38.46 -23.94
N ILE A 9 -4.20 -38.80 -23.84
CA ILE A 9 -5.17 -38.12 -22.97
C ILE A 9 -4.80 -38.30 -21.49
N LEU A 10 -4.41 -39.51 -21.07
CA LEU A 10 -3.98 -39.76 -19.69
C LEU A 10 -2.71 -38.98 -19.33
N LEU A 11 -1.75 -38.87 -20.25
CA LEU A 11 -0.53 -38.07 -20.07
C LEU A 11 -0.82 -36.57 -20.02
N ILE A 12 -1.78 -36.08 -20.80
CA ILE A 12 -2.25 -34.69 -20.73
C ILE A 12 -2.96 -34.43 -19.39
N CYS A 13 -3.84 -35.32 -18.93
CA CYS A 13 -4.50 -35.18 -17.63
C CYS A 13 -3.53 -35.26 -16.44
N LEU A 14 -2.49 -36.10 -16.52
CA LEU A 14 -1.42 -36.17 -15.51
C LEU A 14 -0.51 -34.93 -15.54
N ALA A 15 -0.29 -34.32 -16.71
CA ALA A 15 0.46 -33.07 -16.84
C ALA A 15 -0.31 -31.83 -16.38
N ILE A 16 -1.65 -31.88 -16.34
CA ILE A 16 -2.52 -30.80 -15.83
C ILE A 16 -2.77 -30.94 -14.30
N GLY A 17 -2.33 -32.04 -13.68
CA GLY A 17 -2.56 -32.34 -12.26
C GLY A 17 -1.89 -31.43 -11.22
N SER A 18 -1.22 -30.35 -11.64
CA SER A 18 -0.57 -29.41 -10.72
C SER A 18 -0.74 -27.95 -11.14
N VAL A 19 -1.86 -27.60 -11.78
CA VAL A 19 -2.35 -26.22 -11.62
C VAL A 19 -2.91 -26.16 -10.21
N ASN A 20 -2.08 -25.74 -9.23
CA ASN A 20 -2.58 -25.35 -7.92
C ASN A 20 -3.63 -24.27 -8.18
N ALA A 21 -4.91 -24.66 -8.20
CA ALA A 21 -5.99 -23.72 -8.24
C ALA A 21 -5.72 -22.76 -7.09
N LEU A 22 -5.52 -21.48 -7.40
CA LEU A 22 -5.59 -20.41 -6.41
C LEU A 22 -6.85 -20.71 -5.59
N GLY A 23 -6.65 -21.20 -4.37
CA GLY A 23 -7.76 -21.66 -3.56
C GLY A 23 -8.73 -20.51 -3.37
N LEU A 24 -10.02 -20.82 -3.19
CA LEU A 24 -11.04 -19.81 -2.90
C LEU A 24 -10.61 -18.85 -1.77
N SER A 25 -9.75 -19.31 -0.86
CA SER A 25 -9.13 -18.52 0.21
C SER A 25 -8.32 -17.32 -0.31
N CYS A 26 -7.49 -17.48 -1.36
CA CYS A 26 -6.65 -16.39 -1.87
C CYS A 26 -7.49 -15.29 -2.56
N ILE A 27 -8.59 -15.67 -3.21
CA ILE A 27 -9.57 -14.73 -3.76
C ILE A 27 -10.24 -13.96 -2.61
N LYS A 28 -10.62 -14.64 -1.53
CA LYS A 28 -11.22 -14.03 -0.34
C LYS A 28 -10.29 -13.04 0.37
N VAL A 29 -8.98 -13.31 0.41
CA VAL A 29 -7.97 -12.36 0.92
C VAL A 29 -8.03 -11.04 0.15
N ALA A 30 -8.00 -11.12 -1.20
CA ALA A 30 -8.07 -9.92 -2.03
C ALA A 30 -9.36 -9.13 -1.79
N SER A 31 -10.50 -9.80 -1.68
CA SER A 31 -11.79 -9.15 -1.37
C SER A 31 -11.82 -8.51 0.02
N ALA A 32 -11.26 -9.17 1.04
CA ALA A 32 -11.22 -8.64 2.41
C ALA A 32 -10.41 -7.34 2.51
N LEU A 33 -9.29 -7.26 1.80
CA LEU A 33 -8.45 -6.05 1.75
C LEU A 33 -9.18 -4.85 1.12
N VAL A 34 -10.04 -5.09 0.11
CA VAL A 34 -10.76 -4.03 -0.60
C VAL A 34 -12.01 -3.56 0.14
N GLY A 35 -12.53 -4.34 1.10
CA GLY A 35 -13.79 -4.08 1.80
C GLY A 35 -13.72 -3.13 3.00
N ARG A 36 -12.54 -2.77 3.50
CA ARG A 36 -12.37 -1.92 4.71
C ARG A 36 -11.73 -0.52 4.55
N PRO A 37 -11.71 0.15 3.36
CA PRO A 37 -11.15 1.50 3.23
C PRO A 37 -11.74 2.54 4.19
N THR A 38 -13.06 2.53 4.41
CA THR A 38 -13.73 3.50 5.31
C THR A 38 -13.30 3.32 6.76
N HIS A 39 -13.10 2.08 7.21
CA HIS A 39 -12.65 1.83 8.58
C HIS A 39 -11.20 2.30 8.77
N LEU A 40 -10.31 1.99 7.82
CA LEU A 40 -8.93 2.51 7.85
C LEU A 40 -8.88 4.04 7.81
N TYR A 41 -9.73 4.66 6.99
CA TYR A 41 -9.87 6.12 6.94
C TYR A 41 -10.27 6.68 8.31
N ASN A 42 -11.28 6.11 8.95
CA ASN A 42 -11.75 6.55 10.26
C ASN A 42 -10.65 6.41 11.32
N LEU A 43 -9.92 5.30 11.33
CA LEU A 43 -8.78 5.12 12.22
C LEU A 43 -7.68 6.15 11.96
N PHE A 44 -7.36 6.45 10.70
CA PHE A 44 -6.37 7.48 10.37
C PHE A 44 -6.83 8.86 10.84
N GLN A 45 -8.10 9.19 10.63
CA GLN A 45 -8.70 10.45 11.09
C GLN A 45 -8.58 10.58 12.62
N THR A 46 -9.05 9.58 13.38
CA THR A 46 -9.12 9.66 14.84
C THR A 46 -7.78 9.47 15.54
N GLU A 47 -6.94 8.56 15.03
CA GLU A 47 -5.67 8.21 15.68
C GLU A 47 -4.49 9.03 15.19
N ILE A 48 -4.65 9.83 14.13
CA ILE A 48 -3.58 10.70 13.60
C ILE A 48 -4.05 12.14 13.46
N CYS A 49 -5.06 12.42 12.62
CA CYS A 49 -5.42 13.79 12.28
C CYS A 49 -5.99 14.56 13.48
N GLU A 50 -6.92 13.95 14.22
CA GLU A 50 -7.53 14.57 15.41
C GLU A 50 -6.56 14.73 16.59
N ARG A 51 -5.41 14.04 16.53
CA ARG A 51 -4.31 14.21 17.48
C ARG A 51 -3.37 15.36 17.12
N GLY A 52 -3.67 16.12 16.08
CA GLY A 52 -2.92 17.32 15.68
C GLY A 52 -1.78 17.07 14.71
N CYS A 53 -1.55 15.83 14.28
CA CYS A 53 -0.47 15.51 13.36
C CYS A 53 -0.71 16.05 11.95
N GLN A 54 0.38 16.41 11.27
CA GLN A 54 0.39 16.91 9.89
C GLN A 54 1.19 15.96 8.97
N PRO A 55 0.72 14.71 8.78
CA PRO A 55 1.43 13.74 7.96
C PRO A 55 1.65 14.22 6.53
N THR A 56 2.87 14.06 6.04
CA THR A 56 3.23 14.31 4.64
C THR A 56 3.75 13.03 4.01
N VAL A 57 3.82 12.99 2.67
CA VAL A 57 4.34 11.82 1.93
C VAL A 57 5.76 11.40 2.38
N PRO A 58 6.72 12.33 2.63
CA PRO A 58 8.04 11.98 3.16
C PRO A 58 8.04 11.23 4.50
N HIS A 59 6.97 11.31 5.30
CA HIS A 59 6.93 10.60 6.59
C HIS A 59 6.98 9.07 6.41
N TRP A 60 6.70 8.57 5.21
CA TRP A 60 7.01 7.19 4.85
C TRP A 60 8.48 6.84 5.11
N ASP A 61 9.40 7.63 4.58
CA ASP A 61 10.85 7.38 4.69
C ASP A 61 11.35 7.70 6.10
N LEU A 62 10.81 8.76 6.72
CA LEU A 62 11.25 9.22 8.03
C LEU A 62 10.83 8.28 9.16
N TRP A 63 9.67 7.63 9.06
CA TRP A 63 9.15 6.84 10.16
C TRP A 63 8.38 5.58 9.74
N THR A 64 7.38 5.70 8.85
CA THR A 64 6.41 4.61 8.61
C THR A 64 7.05 3.33 8.10
N ARG A 65 8.03 3.44 7.19
CA ARG A 65 8.70 2.26 6.61
C ARG A 65 9.33 1.39 7.70
N ASN A 66 10.18 1.99 8.54
CA ASN A 66 11.02 1.24 9.48
C ASN A 66 10.32 0.93 10.80
N ASN A 67 9.33 1.74 11.21
CA ASN A 67 8.65 1.58 12.51
C ASN A 67 7.31 0.86 12.43
N SER A 68 6.69 0.80 11.24
CA SER A 68 5.38 0.16 11.05
C SER A 68 5.43 -0.94 10.00
N PHE A 69 5.79 -0.60 8.76
CA PHE A 69 5.73 -1.54 7.64
C PHE A 69 6.68 -2.72 7.77
N VAL A 70 7.98 -2.47 8.02
CA VAL A 70 8.99 -3.53 8.16
C VAL A 70 8.67 -4.49 9.31
N PRO A 71 8.33 -4.02 10.53
CA PRO A 71 7.88 -4.89 11.61
C PRO A 71 6.61 -5.69 11.26
N ALA A 72 5.63 -5.09 10.59
CA ALA A 72 4.40 -5.77 10.21
C ALA A 72 4.65 -6.92 9.22
N VAL A 73 5.48 -6.69 8.20
CA VAL A 73 5.90 -7.74 7.26
C VAL A 73 6.59 -8.88 8.01
N ARG A 74 7.55 -8.57 8.88
CA ARG A 74 8.25 -9.59 9.70
C ARG A 74 7.27 -10.43 10.53
N SER A 75 6.34 -9.78 11.20
CA SER A 75 5.32 -10.45 12.02
C SER A 75 4.46 -11.41 11.20
N ILE A 76 4.00 -10.98 10.02
CA ILE A 76 3.20 -11.82 9.12
C ILE A 76 4.03 -13.01 8.60
N MET A 77 5.29 -12.79 8.22
CA MET A 77 6.15 -13.87 7.74
C MET A 77 6.43 -14.93 8.81
N MET A 78 6.63 -14.51 10.06
CA MET A 78 6.74 -15.42 11.20
C MET A 78 5.45 -16.22 11.40
N ARG A 79 4.29 -15.55 11.40
CA ARG A 79 2.98 -16.18 11.57
C ARG A 79 2.67 -17.22 10.50
N MET A 80 3.06 -16.96 9.25
CA MET A 80 2.84 -17.88 8.14
C MET A 80 3.87 -19.03 8.07
N ASN A 81 4.86 -19.06 8.97
CA ASN A 81 5.97 -19.99 8.96
C ASN A 81 6.74 -19.97 7.62
N ILE A 82 6.92 -18.78 7.05
CA ILE A 82 7.77 -18.54 5.88
C ILE A 82 8.83 -17.49 6.23
N PRO A 83 9.65 -17.71 7.28
CA PRO A 83 10.73 -16.79 7.60
C PRO A 83 11.71 -16.70 6.42
N HIS A 84 12.35 -15.54 6.24
CA HIS A 84 13.35 -15.26 5.18
C HIS A 84 12.84 -14.95 3.76
N SER A 85 11.53 -14.94 3.50
CA SER A 85 10.97 -14.47 2.22
C SER A 85 10.44 -13.01 2.24
N GLU A 86 10.82 -12.26 3.27
CA GLU A 86 10.36 -10.88 3.54
C GLU A 86 10.84 -9.84 2.50
N ASN A 87 11.95 -10.10 1.82
CA ASN A 87 12.54 -9.18 0.83
C ASN A 87 11.58 -8.83 -0.33
N ALA A 88 10.78 -9.79 -0.80
CA ALA A 88 9.81 -9.54 -1.86
C ALA A 88 8.71 -8.56 -1.40
N LEU A 89 8.27 -8.69 -0.14
CA LEU A 89 7.30 -7.78 0.46
C LEU A 89 7.91 -6.42 0.76
N PHE A 90 9.15 -6.36 1.27
CA PHE A 90 9.85 -5.09 1.47
C PHE A 90 9.98 -4.31 0.16
N LYS A 91 10.45 -4.99 -0.90
CA LYS A 91 10.56 -4.38 -2.22
C LYS A 91 9.21 -3.90 -2.75
N MET A 92 8.16 -4.71 -2.58
CA MET A 92 6.80 -4.30 -2.93
C MET A 92 6.40 -3.01 -2.21
N GLY A 93 6.59 -2.94 -0.89
CA GLY A 93 6.25 -1.76 -0.11
C GLY A 93 7.02 -0.52 -0.56
N ASP A 94 8.32 -0.65 -0.82
CA ASP A 94 9.18 0.45 -1.26
C ASP A 94 8.79 0.98 -2.65
N ASP A 95 8.56 0.08 -3.61
CA ASP A 95 8.13 0.45 -4.96
C ASP A 95 6.72 1.07 -4.96
N VAL A 96 5.80 0.49 -4.18
CA VAL A 96 4.44 1.03 -4.02
C VAL A 96 4.49 2.42 -3.40
N ALA A 97 5.28 2.60 -2.34
CA ALA A 97 5.47 3.89 -1.72
C ALA A 97 6.02 4.90 -2.74
N ALA A 98 7.08 4.57 -3.48
CA ALA A 98 7.65 5.43 -4.52
C ALA A 98 6.60 5.85 -5.57
N ILE A 99 5.75 4.92 -6.03
CA ILE A 99 4.66 5.22 -6.96
C ILE A 99 3.66 6.19 -6.32
N ILE A 100 3.26 5.97 -5.06
CA ILE A 100 2.34 6.86 -4.35
C ILE A 100 2.96 8.25 -4.18
N LYS A 101 4.25 8.36 -3.89
CA LYS A 101 4.91 9.69 -3.78
C LYS A 101 4.80 10.47 -5.07
N VAL A 102 5.05 9.81 -6.20
CA VAL A 102 5.02 10.44 -7.54
C VAL A 102 3.58 10.74 -7.98
N GLN A 103 2.64 9.82 -7.76
CA GLN A 103 1.30 9.90 -8.34
C GLN A 103 0.30 10.63 -7.45
N CYS A 104 0.46 10.54 -6.13
CA CYS A 104 -0.45 11.14 -5.15
C CYS A 104 0.18 12.33 -4.43
N GLY A 105 1.50 12.37 -4.24
CA GLY A 105 2.18 13.48 -3.57
C GLY A 105 1.87 14.87 -4.16
N PRO A 106 1.92 15.07 -5.49
CA PRO A 106 1.66 16.38 -6.09
C PRO A 106 0.29 16.97 -5.76
N MET A 107 -0.73 16.15 -5.47
CA MET A 107 -2.07 16.63 -5.14
C MET A 107 -2.14 17.37 -3.80
N LEU A 108 -1.17 17.14 -2.93
CA LEU A 108 -1.10 17.80 -1.63
C LEU A 108 -0.54 19.23 -1.77
N GLY A 109 0.26 19.51 -2.81
CA GLY A 109 1.02 20.76 -2.91
C GLY A 109 1.86 20.96 -1.63
N ASP A 110 1.70 22.13 -0.99
CA ASP A 110 2.34 22.46 0.29
C ASP A 110 1.57 21.95 1.52
N ARG A 111 0.42 21.28 1.33
CA ARG A 111 -0.45 20.84 2.42
C ARG A 111 -0.05 19.47 2.95
N HIS A 112 -0.50 19.16 4.16
CA HIS A 112 -0.42 17.82 4.75
C HIS A 112 -1.69 17.02 4.48
N ILE A 113 -1.61 15.69 4.62
CA ILE A 113 -2.71 14.76 4.34
C ILE A 113 -3.94 15.07 5.24
N CYS A 114 -3.71 15.51 6.49
CA CYS A 114 -4.77 15.89 7.44
C CYS A 114 -5.24 17.35 7.34
N ALA A 115 -4.97 18.06 6.23
CA ALA A 115 -5.28 19.51 6.14
C ALA A 115 -6.78 19.80 6.27
N ASP A 116 -7.61 18.95 5.69
CA ASP A 116 -9.06 18.97 5.79
C ASP A 116 -9.62 17.59 5.40
N PRO A 117 -10.89 17.27 5.73
CA PRO A 117 -11.48 15.97 5.41
C PRO A 117 -11.50 15.63 3.90
N GLY A 118 -11.65 16.64 3.04
CA GLY A 118 -11.62 16.44 1.58
C GLY A 118 -10.23 16.00 1.12
N THR A 119 -9.18 16.64 1.63
CA THR A 119 -7.78 16.29 1.35
C THR A 119 -7.44 14.87 1.78
N LEU A 120 -7.85 14.47 2.97
CA LEU A 120 -7.62 13.10 3.46
C LEU A 120 -8.34 12.09 2.56
N ALA A 121 -9.59 12.37 2.17
CA ALA A 121 -10.38 11.50 1.31
C ALA A 121 -9.76 11.38 -0.10
N ASP A 122 -9.37 12.50 -0.70
CA ASP A 122 -8.77 12.54 -2.03
C ASP A 122 -7.42 11.82 -2.06
N PHE A 123 -6.56 12.09 -1.06
CA PHE A 123 -5.29 11.38 -0.92
C PHE A 123 -5.51 9.88 -0.69
N GLY A 124 -6.45 9.51 0.18
CA GLY A 124 -6.80 8.11 0.45
C GLY A 124 -7.31 7.37 -0.80
N ASN A 125 -8.12 8.03 -1.63
CA ASN A 125 -8.61 7.48 -2.90
C ASN A 125 -7.47 7.31 -3.92
N CYS A 126 -6.58 8.29 -4.02
CA CYS A 126 -5.39 8.18 -4.86
C CYS A 126 -4.49 7.03 -4.39
N PHE A 127 -4.18 6.99 -3.09
CA PHE A 127 -3.40 5.94 -2.45
C PHE A 127 -3.98 4.56 -2.78
N LYS A 128 -5.28 4.34 -2.53
CA LYS A 128 -5.95 3.06 -2.80
C LYS A 128 -5.79 2.63 -4.26
N ARG A 129 -6.03 3.53 -5.21
CA ARG A 129 -5.94 3.25 -6.65
C ARG A 129 -4.53 2.81 -7.06
N TYR A 130 -3.52 3.58 -6.65
CA TYR A 130 -2.14 3.32 -7.06
C TYR A 130 -1.48 2.21 -6.27
N PHE A 131 -1.82 2.04 -4.98
CA PHE A 131 -1.45 0.87 -4.20
C PHE A 131 -1.90 -0.40 -4.90
N PHE A 132 -3.20 -0.49 -5.24
CA PHE A 132 -3.74 -1.68 -5.91
C PHE A 132 -3.02 -1.92 -7.25
N LYS A 133 -2.93 -0.90 -8.10
CA LYS A 133 -2.28 -1.01 -9.42
C LYS A 133 -0.81 -1.42 -9.33
N ALA A 134 -0.07 -0.90 -8.34
CA ALA A 134 1.33 -1.20 -8.13
C ALA A 134 1.51 -2.63 -7.59
N SER A 135 0.69 -3.05 -6.62
CA SER A 135 0.74 -4.39 -6.02
C SER A 135 0.44 -5.51 -7.02
N LEU A 136 -0.36 -5.27 -8.07
CA LEU A 136 -0.58 -6.25 -9.13
C LEU A 136 0.71 -6.74 -9.79
N LYS A 137 1.73 -5.87 -9.91
CA LYS A 137 3.03 -6.24 -10.50
C LYS A 137 3.79 -7.28 -9.68
N TYR A 138 3.46 -7.39 -8.39
CA TYR A 138 4.10 -8.30 -7.46
C TYR A 138 3.40 -9.65 -7.35
N ILE A 139 2.23 -9.83 -7.98
CA ILE A 139 1.52 -11.11 -7.95
C ILE A 139 2.42 -12.29 -8.38
N PRO A 140 3.19 -12.23 -9.49
CA PRO A 140 4.00 -13.37 -9.91
C PRO A 140 5.07 -13.79 -8.90
N ILE A 141 5.67 -12.83 -8.18
CA ILE A 141 6.72 -13.11 -7.18
C ILE A 141 6.13 -13.51 -5.82
N LEU A 142 4.91 -13.07 -5.51
CA LEU A 142 4.22 -13.42 -4.27
C LEU A 142 3.42 -14.73 -4.39
N LEU A 143 3.01 -15.11 -5.60
CA LEU A 143 2.21 -16.31 -5.87
C LEU A 143 2.82 -17.61 -5.30
N PRO A 144 4.15 -17.84 -5.36
CA PRO A 144 4.75 -19.02 -4.75
C PRO A 144 4.58 -19.08 -3.22
N MET A 145 4.32 -17.95 -2.56
CA MET A 145 4.04 -17.88 -1.12
C MET A 145 2.54 -18.07 -0.80
N ALA A 146 1.67 -18.09 -1.81
CA ALA A 146 0.21 -18.14 -1.67
C ALA A 146 -0.31 -19.59 -1.72
N SER A 147 0.08 -20.42 -0.75
CA SER A 147 -0.59 -21.71 -0.53
C SER A 147 -2.01 -21.48 0.00
N ASP A 148 -2.95 -22.41 -0.24
CA ASP A 148 -4.31 -22.25 0.29
C ASP A 148 -4.33 -22.16 1.83
N ALA A 149 -3.43 -22.87 2.51
CA ALA A 149 -3.23 -22.74 3.95
C ALA A 149 -2.75 -21.34 4.36
N ALA A 150 -1.75 -20.78 3.65
CA ALA A 150 -1.29 -19.42 3.90
C ALA A 150 -2.39 -18.38 3.62
N CYS A 151 -3.14 -18.54 2.53
CA CYS A 151 -4.26 -17.67 2.20
C CYS A 151 -5.41 -17.78 3.22
N LYS A 152 -5.67 -18.97 3.77
CA LYS A 152 -6.67 -19.15 4.83
C LYS A 152 -6.26 -18.44 6.11
N GLU A 153 -5.00 -18.59 6.53
CA GLU A 153 -4.46 -17.89 7.70
C GLU A 153 -4.49 -16.37 7.52
N GLN A 154 -4.05 -15.87 6.36
CA GLN A 154 -4.14 -14.45 6.01
C GLN A 154 -5.59 -13.95 6.04
N TYR A 155 -6.53 -14.71 5.48
CA TYR A 155 -7.93 -14.33 5.48
C TYR A 155 -8.49 -14.27 6.91
N GLN A 156 -8.15 -15.23 7.78
CA GLN A 156 -8.55 -15.22 9.19
C GLN A 156 -7.98 -14.01 9.92
N TYR A 157 -6.70 -13.69 9.72
CA TYR A 157 -6.09 -12.50 10.30
C TYR A 157 -6.76 -11.20 9.82
N LEU A 158 -7.07 -11.10 8.53
CA LEU A 158 -7.78 -9.95 7.96
C LEU A 158 -9.23 -9.81 8.44
N GLN A 159 -9.87 -10.90 8.86
CA GLN A 159 -11.20 -10.84 9.46
C GLN A 159 -11.15 -10.53 10.96
N GLY A 160 -10.05 -10.89 11.63
CA GLY A 160 -9.89 -10.76 13.07
C GLY A 160 -9.75 -9.31 13.55
N ASN A 161 -10.16 -9.09 14.79
CA ASN A 161 -10.09 -7.79 15.46
C ASN A 161 -8.64 -7.39 15.80
N GLU A 162 -7.75 -8.36 16.00
CA GLU A 162 -6.34 -8.13 16.31
C GLU A 162 -5.65 -7.14 15.34
N LEU A 163 -5.91 -7.27 14.03
CA LEU A 163 -5.34 -6.35 13.05
C LEU A 163 -5.97 -4.96 13.13
N TRP A 164 -7.30 -4.92 13.11
CA TRP A 164 -8.08 -3.71 12.86
C TRP A 164 -8.31 -2.85 14.11
N ASP A 165 -8.49 -3.50 15.26
CA ASP A 165 -8.84 -2.82 16.51
C ASP A 165 -7.63 -2.64 17.42
N GLU A 166 -6.58 -3.45 17.24
CA GLU A 166 -5.38 -3.38 18.07
C GLU A 166 -4.15 -2.93 17.29
N THR A 167 -3.72 -3.69 16.28
CA THR A 167 -2.42 -3.49 15.61
C THR A 167 -2.35 -2.19 14.82
N ILE A 168 -3.31 -1.96 13.92
CA ILE A 168 -3.35 -0.74 13.10
C ILE A 168 -3.50 0.52 13.98
N PRO A 169 -4.49 0.60 14.89
CA PRO A 169 -4.67 1.77 15.75
C PRO A 169 -3.46 2.01 16.65
N LYS A 170 -2.83 0.95 17.19
CA LYS A 170 -1.61 1.09 17.99
C LYS A 170 -0.49 1.71 17.19
N ASN A 171 -0.21 1.24 15.98
CA ASN A 171 0.83 1.82 15.12
C ASN A 171 0.55 3.28 14.76
N MET A 172 -0.71 3.63 14.50
CA MET A 172 -1.12 5.02 14.27
C MET A 172 -0.89 5.91 15.50
N ARG A 173 -1.19 5.40 16.69
CA ARG A 173 -0.89 6.11 17.96
C ARG A 173 0.61 6.26 18.20
N GLU A 174 1.43 5.25 17.89
CA GLU A 174 2.89 5.36 18.00
C GLU A 174 3.44 6.44 17.05
N TYR A 175 2.93 6.49 15.81
CA TYR A 175 3.25 7.58 14.88
C TYR A 175 2.84 8.94 15.47
N ALA A 176 1.62 9.04 16.01
CA ALA A 176 1.10 10.29 16.54
C ALA A 176 1.92 10.86 17.71
N ARG A 177 2.59 10.00 18.48
CA ARG A 177 3.50 10.43 19.57
C ARG A 177 4.75 11.15 19.07
N VAL A 178 5.14 10.97 17.81
CA VAL A 178 6.39 11.51 17.26
C VAL A 178 6.20 12.39 16.03
N CYS A 179 4.98 12.52 15.51
CA CYS A 179 4.70 13.18 14.23
C CYS A 179 5.23 14.63 14.16
N HIS A 180 5.10 15.40 15.23
CA HIS A 180 5.62 16.78 15.30
C HIS A 180 7.14 16.87 15.13
N LYS A 181 7.89 15.87 15.63
CA LYS A 181 9.35 15.82 15.44
C LYS A 181 9.73 15.53 13.99
N LEU A 182 8.88 14.81 13.26
CA LEU A 182 9.09 14.49 11.85
C LEU A 182 8.82 15.70 10.96
N GLU A 183 7.84 16.53 11.35
CA GLU A 183 7.50 17.79 10.67
C GLU A 183 8.68 18.77 10.72
N GLU A 184 9.34 18.87 11.88
CA GLU A 184 10.54 19.69 12.08
C GLU A 184 11.77 19.16 11.31
N ALA A 185 11.88 17.84 11.18
CA ALA A 185 12.97 17.18 10.45
C ALA A 185 12.78 17.20 8.91
N ARG A 186 11.70 17.82 8.42
CA ARG A 186 11.39 17.86 6.99
C ARG A 186 12.44 18.72 6.25
N PRO A 187 13.14 18.17 5.24
CA PRO A 187 13.96 19.00 4.37
C PRO A 187 13.09 20.03 3.65
N ALA A 188 13.55 21.28 3.56
CA ALA A 188 12.85 22.34 2.86
C ALA A 188 12.55 21.89 1.41
N ALA A 189 11.32 22.11 0.95
CA ALA A 189 10.95 21.79 -0.43
C ALA A 189 11.83 22.59 -1.40
N PRO A 190 12.30 22.00 -2.52
CA PRO A 190 12.99 22.74 -3.56
C PRO A 190 12.11 23.89 -4.09
N GLN A 191 12.62 25.13 -4.06
CA GLN A 191 11.88 26.36 -4.43
C GLN A 191 11.58 26.51 -5.94
N GLU A 192 11.84 25.50 -6.76
CA GLU A 192 11.97 25.66 -8.23
C GLU A 192 10.67 25.48 -9.03
N ALA A 193 9.50 25.71 -8.41
CA ALA A 193 8.21 25.74 -9.09
C ALA A 193 7.42 27.03 -8.87
N ARG A 194 8.05 28.11 -8.38
CA ARG A 194 7.44 29.44 -8.40
C ARG A 194 7.46 29.96 -9.84
N ALA A 195 6.45 29.59 -10.61
CA ALA A 195 6.20 30.12 -11.93
C ALA A 195 6.36 31.65 -11.90
N LYS A 196 7.29 32.17 -12.72
CA LYS A 196 7.41 33.61 -12.96
C LYS A 196 6.04 34.14 -13.40
N PRO A 197 5.59 35.30 -12.90
CA PRO A 197 4.43 35.97 -13.47
C PRO A 197 4.72 36.20 -14.96
N SER A 198 3.83 35.76 -15.84
CA SER A 198 3.90 36.17 -17.24
C SER A 198 3.67 37.66 -17.28
N THR A 199 4.73 38.43 -17.50
CA THR A 199 4.63 39.83 -17.92
C THR A 199 3.68 39.90 -19.11
N GLY A 200 2.53 40.55 -18.89
CA GLY A 200 1.59 40.91 -19.93
C GLY A 200 2.33 41.67 -21.02
N ARG A 201 2.16 41.22 -22.26
CA ARG A 201 2.56 41.98 -23.43
C ARG A 201 1.53 43.10 -23.58
N GLU A 202 1.91 44.30 -23.19
CA GLU A 202 1.26 45.53 -23.65
C GLU A 202 1.23 45.48 -25.18
N ILE A 203 0.02 45.46 -25.73
CA ILE A 203 -0.22 45.77 -27.13
C ILE A 203 -0.25 47.28 -27.17
N HIS A 204 0.82 47.88 -27.69
CA HIS A 204 0.85 49.27 -28.08
C HIS A 204 -0.05 49.40 -29.31
N ASP A 205 -1.17 50.09 -29.14
CA ASP A 205 -1.80 50.83 -30.23
C ASP A 205 -0.80 51.91 -30.68
N ASP A 206 -0.46 51.95 -31.97
CA ASP A 206 -0.30 53.19 -32.75
C ASP A 206 0.07 52.89 -34.22
N LEU A 207 -0.72 53.54 -35.10
CA LEU A 207 -0.66 53.71 -36.57
C LEU A 207 -1.20 52.61 -37.51
#